data_AF-A0A0C3LHM3-F1
#
_entry.id   AF-A0A0C3LHM3-F1
#
_cell.length_a   1.000
_cell.length_b   1.000
_cell.length_c   1.000
_cell.angle_alpha   90.00
_cell.angle_beta   90.00
_cell.angle_gamma   90.00
#
_symmetry.space_group_name_H-M   'P 1'
#
loop_
_entity.id
_entity.type
_entity.pdbx_description
1 polymer ?
#
loop_
_entity_poly.entity_id
_entity_poly.type
_entity_poly.pdbx_seq_one_letter_code
_entity_poly.pdbx_strand_id
1 'polypeptide(L)'
;MRYGLAITAASAALLPVARAAWGYTSSGGYYVVDTEAANPFTFKVSQSSCDIRSLYYRGAEYQYSSQASHIGSGLGSATVSIQTIGDFIKITCATSTLNHYLVAHKGDSTIYMATYTTAEPDIGELRFIARLNSALLTTSAFPQSYSGQGSAGAVEGSDVYKDSSGHTYSKFYSSVKFIDDQVHWVSTSDGGVHVSM
;
A
#
# COMPACT_ATOMS: atom_id res chain seq x y z
N MET A 1 38.50 -40.79 42.74
CA MET A 1 37.97 -40.55 41.37
C MET A 1 37.14 -39.28 41.39
N ARG A 2 37.64 -38.17 40.83
CA ARG A 2 36.92 -36.90 40.71
C ARG A 2 36.57 -36.71 39.23
N TYR A 3 35.29 -36.80 38.89
CA TYR A 3 34.80 -36.58 37.53
C TYR A 3 34.69 -35.07 37.28
N GLY A 4 35.47 -34.55 36.33
CA GLY A 4 35.36 -33.18 35.84
C GLY A 4 34.29 -33.12 34.75
N LEU A 5 33.22 -32.35 34.99
CA LEU A 5 32.20 -32.06 34.00
C LEU A 5 32.70 -30.92 33.10
N ALA A 6 33.06 -31.23 31.86
CA ALA A 6 33.39 -30.22 30.86
C ALA A 6 32.10 -29.61 30.30
N ILE A 7 31.88 -28.32 30.53
CA ILE A 7 30.79 -27.55 29.92
C ILE A 7 31.32 -26.97 28.61
N THR A 8 30.89 -27.51 27.48
CA THR A 8 31.10 -26.93 26.16
C THR A 8 30.08 -25.82 25.92
N ALA A 9 30.54 -24.56 25.87
CA ALA A 9 29.71 -23.43 25.46
C ALA A 9 29.48 -23.49 23.94
N ALA A 10 28.24 -23.74 23.51
CA ALA A 10 27.85 -23.63 22.12
C ALA A 10 27.57 -22.15 21.79
N SER A 11 28.48 -21.49 21.08
CA SER A 11 28.26 -20.17 20.52
C SER A 11 27.27 -20.26 19.34
N ALA A 12 26.02 -19.83 19.56
CA ALA A 12 25.06 -19.65 18.47
C ALA A 12 25.50 -18.44 17.61
N ALA A 13 25.99 -18.71 16.40
CA ALA A 13 26.27 -17.66 15.44
C ALA A 13 24.95 -17.00 15.01
N LEU A 14 24.74 -15.76 15.44
CA LEU A 14 23.69 -14.90 14.90
C LEU A 14 24.09 -14.56 13.46
N LEU A 15 23.55 -15.30 12.49
CA LEU A 15 23.69 -14.95 11.09
C LEU A 15 22.99 -13.60 10.87
N PRO A 16 23.67 -12.60 10.27
CA PRO A 16 23.00 -11.36 9.90
C PRO A 16 21.87 -11.72 8.93
N VAL A 17 20.64 -11.35 9.29
CA VAL A 17 19.53 -11.38 8.35
C VAL A 17 19.92 -10.41 7.23
N ALA A 18 20.27 -10.95 6.06
CA ALA A 18 20.57 -10.16 4.88
C ALA A 18 19.31 -9.37 4.53
N ARG A 19 19.29 -8.08 4.88
CA ARG A 19 18.28 -7.16 4.38
C ARG A 19 18.60 -6.92 2.91
N ALA A 20 17.60 -7.02 2.04
CA ALA A 20 17.80 -6.70 0.63
C ALA A 20 18.29 -5.25 0.55
N ALA A 21 19.39 -5.04 -0.17
CA ALA A 21 19.91 -3.71 -0.46
C ALA A 21 18.96 -3.01 -1.45
N TRP A 22 19.06 -1.68 -1.56
CA TRP A 22 18.35 -0.89 -2.57
C TRP A 22 18.33 -1.60 -3.93
N GLY A 23 17.13 -1.74 -4.50
CA GLY A 23 16.97 -2.44 -5.75
C GLY A 23 15.59 -3.04 -5.93
N TYR A 24 15.48 -3.86 -6.97
CA TYR A 24 14.31 -4.69 -7.17
C TYR A 24 14.70 -6.10 -7.55
N THR A 25 13.80 -7.05 -7.27
CA THR A 25 13.88 -8.40 -7.81
C THR A 25 12.70 -8.66 -8.73
N SER A 26 12.89 -9.52 -9.72
CA SER A 26 11.85 -9.97 -10.65
C SER A 26 11.68 -11.47 -10.49
N SER A 27 10.58 -11.90 -9.86
CA SER A 27 10.31 -13.32 -9.66
C SER A 27 8.82 -13.59 -9.49
N GLY A 28 8.36 -14.75 -9.95
CA GLY A 28 6.98 -15.20 -9.77
C GLY A 28 5.92 -14.30 -10.42
N GLY A 29 6.28 -13.51 -11.45
CA GLY A 29 5.37 -12.56 -12.09
C GLY A 29 5.23 -11.23 -11.35
N TYR A 30 6.17 -10.92 -10.44
CA TYR A 30 6.17 -9.69 -9.67
C TYR A 30 7.52 -8.98 -9.72
N TYR A 31 7.46 -7.66 -9.68
CA TYR A 31 8.58 -6.84 -9.21
C TYR A 31 8.43 -6.60 -7.71
N VAL A 32 9.46 -6.92 -6.93
CA VAL A 32 9.56 -6.56 -5.50
C VAL A 32 10.61 -5.49 -5.37
N VAL A 33 10.23 -4.30 -4.92
CA VAL A 33 11.11 -3.14 -4.75
C VAL A 33 11.42 -2.98 -3.28
N ASP A 34 12.71 -2.88 -2.94
CA ASP A 34 13.18 -2.46 -1.61
C ASP A 34 13.71 -1.03 -1.70
N THR A 35 13.12 -0.15 -0.89
CA THR A 35 13.46 1.28 -0.88
C THR A 35 14.73 1.58 -0.09
N GLU A 36 15.26 0.63 0.68
CA GLU A 36 16.37 0.84 1.63
C GLU A 36 16.11 2.00 2.62
N ALA A 37 14.84 2.29 2.89
CA ALA A 37 14.46 3.32 3.83
C ALA A 37 14.80 2.96 5.28
N ALA A 38 15.11 3.97 6.09
CA ALA A 38 15.42 3.81 7.52
C ALA A 38 14.28 3.09 8.27
N ASN A 39 13.03 3.48 7.96
CA ASN A 39 11.86 2.68 8.28
C ASN A 39 11.65 1.68 7.12
N PRO A 40 11.88 0.37 7.35
CA PRO A 40 11.90 -0.62 6.28
C PRO A 40 10.61 -0.58 5.45
N PHE A 41 10.73 -0.42 4.14
CA PHE A 41 9.59 -0.41 3.24
C PHE A 41 9.90 -1.16 1.95
N THR A 42 9.10 -2.20 1.68
CA THR A 42 9.12 -2.92 0.41
C THR A 42 7.71 -2.99 -0.17
N PHE A 43 7.60 -2.98 -1.48
CA PHE A 43 6.32 -3.15 -2.16
C PHE A 43 6.44 -4.08 -3.36
N LYS A 44 5.34 -4.76 -3.67
CA LYS A 44 5.28 -5.78 -4.71
C LYS A 44 4.24 -5.42 -5.76
N VAL A 45 4.65 -5.38 -7.03
CA VAL A 45 3.82 -4.99 -8.16
C VAL A 45 3.71 -6.14 -9.15
N SER A 46 2.49 -6.44 -9.58
CA SER A 46 2.20 -7.45 -10.61
C SER A 46 2.75 -7.02 -11.97
N GLN A 47 3.51 -7.90 -12.63
CA GLN A 47 4.05 -7.67 -13.97
C GLN A 47 2.99 -7.76 -15.08
N SER A 48 1.82 -8.31 -14.78
CA SER A 48 0.73 -8.48 -15.76
C SER A 48 -0.37 -7.44 -15.62
N SER A 49 -0.63 -6.95 -14.41
CA SER A 49 -1.78 -6.08 -14.12
C SER A 49 -1.42 -4.72 -13.51
N CYS A 50 -0.16 -4.51 -13.10
CA CYS A 50 0.28 -3.36 -12.31
C CYS A 50 -0.34 -3.25 -10.90
N ASP A 51 -1.10 -4.26 -10.45
CA ASP A 51 -1.62 -4.29 -9.09
C ASP A 51 -0.50 -4.28 -8.05
N ILE A 52 -0.62 -3.43 -7.04
CA ILE A 52 0.20 -3.51 -5.83
C ILE A 52 -0.42 -4.59 -4.91
N ARG A 53 0.38 -5.63 -4.65
CA ARG A 53 -0.03 -6.85 -3.92
C ARG A 53 0.69 -7.04 -2.59
N SER A 54 1.59 -6.13 -2.23
CA SER A 54 2.23 -6.07 -0.92
C SER A 54 2.69 -4.64 -0.67
N LEU A 55 2.48 -4.17 0.55
CA LEU A 55 2.95 -2.91 1.12
C LEU A 55 3.53 -3.26 2.49
N TYR A 56 4.74 -3.79 2.51
CA TYR A 56 5.38 -4.29 3.73
C TYR A 56 6.19 -3.17 4.38
N TYR A 57 5.71 -2.67 5.51
CA TYR A 57 6.28 -1.53 6.21
C TYR A 57 6.57 -1.88 7.67
N ARG A 58 7.80 -1.62 8.13
CA ARG A 58 8.26 -1.85 9.51
C ARG A 58 7.89 -3.23 10.07
N GLY A 59 7.93 -4.27 9.24
CA GLY A 59 7.68 -5.65 9.67
C GLY A 59 6.23 -6.13 9.55
N ALA A 60 5.31 -5.31 9.02
CA ALA A 60 3.90 -5.65 8.87
C ALA A 60 3.42 -5.48 7.42
N GLU A 61 2.48 -6.33 7.01
CA GLU A 61 1.82 -6.25 5.70
C GLU A 61 0.58 -5.34 5.80
N TYR A 62 0.64 -4.21 5.09
CA TYR A 62 -0.43 -3.23 5.05
C TYR A 62 -1.33 -3.36 3.82
N GLN A 63 -0.97 -4.14 2.81
CA GLN A 63 -1.86 -4.40 1.68
C GLN A 63 -3.01 -5.31 2.10
N TYR A 64 -4.24 -4.95 1.72
CA TYR A 64 -5.39 -5.83 1.87
C TYR A 64 -5.20 -7.09 1.02
N SER A 65 -5.41 -8.27 1.63
CA SER A 65 -5.05 -9.55 1.03
C SER A 65 -5.98 -9.99 -0.10
N SER A 66 -7.27 -9.67 -0.04
CA SER A 66 -8.25 -10.17 -1.01
C SER A 66 -8.34 -9.31 -2.28
N GLN A 67 -7.99 -8.02 -2.19
CA GLN A 67 -8.02 -7.12 -3.34
C GLN A 67 -6.87 -6.13 -3.29
N ALA A 68 -6.21 -5.97 -4.44
CA ALA A 68 -5.03 -5.13 -4.63
C ALA A 68 -5.33 -3.62 -4.54
N SER A 69 -4.25 -2.85 -4.39
CA SER A 69 -4.25 -1.40 -4.63
C SER A 69 -3.92 -1.11 -6.10
N HIS A 70 -4.67 -0.20 -6.74
CA HIS A 70 -4.59 0.06 -8.18
C HIS A 70 -5.34 1.32 -8.62
N ILE A 71 -5.20 1.67 -9.90
CA ILE A 71 -6.11 2.59 -10.59
C ILE A 71 -7.51 1.97 -10.74
N GLY A 72 -8.56 2.74 -10.45
CA GLY A 72 -9.96 2.37 -10.66
C GLY A 72 -10.38 1.13 -9.86
N SER A 73 -10.59 0.02 -10.58
CA SER A 73 -10.87 -1.32 -10.04
C SER A 73 -9.82 -2.36 -10.49
N GLY A 74 -8.68 -1.88 -10.98
CA GLY A 74 -7.61 -2.66 -11.59
C GLY A 74 -7.54 -2.38 -13.09
N LEU A 75 -6.32 -2.23 -13.63
CA LEU A 75 -6.12 -2.12 -15.08
C LEU A 75 -6.46 -3.42 -15.83
N GLY A 76 -6.60 -4.53 -15.10
CA GLY A 76 -6.80 -5.87 -15.65
C GLY A 76 -5.51 -6.41 -16.26
N SER A 77 -5.06 -5.81 -17.36
CA SER A 77 -3.79 -6.09 -18.01
C SER A 77 -3.05 -4.80 -18.36
N ALA A 78 -1.74 -4.77 -18.17
CA ALA A 78 -0.88 -3.67 -18.56
C ALA A 78 0.48 -4.21 -19.04
N THR A 79 1.13 -3.48 -19.94
CA THR A 79 2.56 -3.69 -20.22
C THR A 79 3.35 -3.06 -19.09
N VAL A 80 3.86 -3.89 -18.16
CA VAL A 80 4.59 -3.44 -16.99
C VAL A 80 6.09 -3.57 -17.23
N SER A 81 6.82 -2.48 -17.07
CA SER A 81 8.28 -2.43 -17.17
C SER A 81 8.87 -1.75 -15.94
N ILE A 82 10.11 -2.08 -15.60
CA ILE A 82 10.85 -1.48 -14.48
C ILE A 82 12.24 -1.08 -14.95
N GLN A 83 12.76 0.03 -14.40
CA GLN A 83 14.12 0.47 -14.65
C GLN A 83 14.67 1.23 -13.44
N THR A 84 15.98 1.14 -13.25
CA THR A 84 16.73 1.97 -12.29
C THR A 84 17.30 3.19 -13.02
N ILE A 85 17.11 4.37 -12.45
CA ILE A 85 17.55 5.67 -12.98
C ILE A 85 18.27 6.41 -11.84
N GLY A 86 19.58 6.24 -11.73
CA GLY A 86 20.32 6.73 -10.56
C GLY A 86 19.79 6.12 -9.26
N ASP A 87 19.40 6.96 -8.30
CA ASP A 87 18.81 6.57 -7.02
C ASP A 87 17.28 6.38 -7.07
N PHE A 88 16.72 6.25 -8.27
CA PHE A 88 15.29 6.00 -8.48
C PHE A 88 15.04 4.64 -9.13
N ILE A 89 13.96 3.99 -8.73
CA ILE A 89 13.37 2.84 -9.44
C ILE A 89 12.02 3.28 -9.96
N LYS A 90 11.82 3.20 -11.28
CA LYS A 90 10.56 3.54 -11.93
C LYS A 90 9.93 2.29 -12.51
N ILE A 91 8.71 2.00 -12.09
CA ILE A 91 7.79 1.07 -12.75
C ILE A 91 6.86 1.87 -13.64
N THR A 92 6.71 1.44 -14.89
CA THR A 92 5.77 2.01 -15.86
C THR A 92 4.78 0.94 -16.26
N CYS A 93 3.49 1.27 -16.16
CA CYS A 93 2.37 0.39 -16.49
C CYS A 93 1.56 1.03 -17.61
N ALA A 94 1.68 0.49 -18.82
CA ALA A 94 1.05 1.06 -20.00
C ALA A 94 -0.17 0.26 -20.45
N THR A 95 -1.26 0.96 -20.72
CA THR A 95 -2.43 0.49 -21.47
C THR A 95 -2.56 1.29 -22.77
N SER A 96 -3.66 1.12 -23.52
CA SER A 96 -3.90 1.89 -24.75
C SER A 96 -4.12 3.39 -24.50
N THR A 97 -4.70 3.77 -23.37
CA THR A 97 -5.10 5.16 -23.07
C THR A 97 -4.58 5.69 -21.74
N LEU A 98 -3.90 4.86 -20.94
CA LEU A 98 -3.44 5.21 -19.61
C LEU A 98 -2.03 4.65 -19.34
N ASN A 99 -1.12 5.53 -18.91
CA ASN A 99 0.17 5.17 -18.36
C ASN A 99 0.19 5.50 -16.87
N HIS A 100 0.40 4.50 -16.01
CA HIS A 100 0.56 4.68 -14.58
C HIS A 100 2.02 4.45 -14.20
N TYR A 101 2.54 5.31 -13.32
CA TYR A 101 3.93 5.30 -12.89
C TYR A 101 4.00 5.13 -11.38
N LEU A 102 4.84 4.19 -10.94
CA LEU A 102 5.22 4.02 -9.54
C LEU A 102 6.73 4.26 -9.45
N VAL A 103 7.15 5.19 -8.61
CA VAL A 103 8.56 5.55 -8.45
C VAL A 103 8.95 5.41 -6.98
N ALA A 104 10.04 4.69 -6.74
CA ALA A 104 10.72 4.67 -5.46
C ALA A 104 12.00 5.50 -5.58
N HIS A 105 12.36 6.18 -4.49
CA HIS A 105 13.65 6.82 -4.31
C HIS A 105 14.39 6.14 -3.16
N LYS A 106 15.71 5.99 -3.28
CA LYS A 106 16.53 5.34 -2.26
C LYS A 106 16.45 6.08 -0.94
N GLY A 107 16.10 5.37 0.12
CA GLY A 107 16.01 5.90 1.48
C GLY A 107 14.63 6.38 1.90
N ASP A 108 13.67 6.51 0.96
CA ASP A 108 12.34 7.03 1.25
C ASP A 108 11.31 5.90 1.41
N SER A 109 10.52 5.94 2.49
CA SER A 109 9.37 5.05 2.69
C SER A 109 8.15 5.54 1.91
N THR A 110 8.30 5.78 0.60
CA THR A 110 7.27 6.43 -0.24
C THR A 110 7.22 5.82 -1.63
N ILE A 111 6.00 5.65 -2.15
CA ILE A 111 5.77 5.37 -3.57
C ILE A 111 5.26 6.67 -4.19
N TYR A 112 6.08 7.33 -4.99
CA TYR A 112 5.65 8.47 -5.78
C TYR A 112 4.85 7.96 -6.98
N MET A 113 3.69 8.57 -7.22
CA MET A 113 2.79 8.12 -8.27
C MET A 113 2.45 9.25 -9.24
N ALA A 114 2.31 8.89 -10.50
CA ALA A 114 1.76 9.76 -11.52
C ALA A 114 0.90 8.92 -12.48
N THR A 115 -0.12 9.55 -13.05
CA THR A 115 -0.99 8.90 -14.03
C THR A 115 -1.19 9.85 -15.20
N TYR A 116 -0.87 9.37 -16.39
CA TYR A 116 -1.07 10.07 -17.65
C TYR A 116 -2.17 9.37 -18.43
N THR A 117 -3.16 10.12 -18.91
CA THR A 117 -4.28 9.61 -19.70
C THR A 117 -4.41 10.35 -21.01
N THR A 118 -4.81 9.64 -22.07
CA THR A 118 -5.23 10.22 -23.37
C THR A 118 -6.73 10.11 -23.60
N ALA A 119 -7.43 9.36 -22.75
CA ALA A 119 -8.87 9.29 -22.66
C ALA A 119 -9.28 9.01 -21.21
N GLU A 120 -10.49 9.44 -20.83
CA GLU A 120 -11.09 9.08 -19.53
C GLU A 120 -11.29 7.56 -19.47
N PRO A 121 -11.06 6.89 -18.32
CA PRO A 121 -11.44 5.50 -18.13
C PRO A 121 -12.94 5.27 -18.37
N ASP A 122 -13.33 4.12 -18.92
CA ASP A 122 -14.72 3.80 -19.31
C ASP A 122 -15.75 3.97 -18.18
N ILE A 123 -15.33 3.85 -16.92
CA ILE A 123 -16.18 4.01 -15.74
C ILE A 123 -16.58 5.48 -15.50
N GLY A 124 -15.94 6.44 -16.18
CA GLY A 124 -16.22 7.88 -16.06
C GLY A 124 -15.58 8.54 -14.83
N GLU A 125 -14.60 7.88 -14.22
CA GLU A 125 -13.79 8.43 -13.14
C GLU A 125 -12.33 7.95 -13.20
N LEU A 126 -11.41 8.82 -12.77
CA LEU A 126 -10.00 8.49 -12.56
C LEU A 126 -9.66 8.56 -11.08
N ARG A 127 -9.28 7.42 -10.49
CA ARG A 127 -8.82 7.33 -9.11
C ARG A 127 -7.69 6.33 -8.95
N PHE A 128 -6.85 6.56 -7.96
CA PHE A 128 -6.05 5.50 -7.34
C PHE A 128 -6.74 5.09 -6.03
N ILE A 129 -6.74 3.81 -5.71
CA ILE A 129 -7.25 3.30 -4.44
C ILE A 129 -6.22 2.39 -3.79
N ALA A 130 -5.72 2.82 -2.62
CA ALA A 130 -5.00 1.95 -1.71
C ALA A 130 -5.99 1.13 -0.87
N ARG A 131 -6.02 -0.18 -1.07
CA ARG A 131 -6.81 -1.10 -0.26
C ARG A 131 -5.91 -1.65 0.82
N LEU A 132 -6.07 -1.15 2.04
CA LEU A 132 -5.16 -1.40 3.13
C LEU A 132 -5.76 -2.32 4.20
N ASN A 133 -4.90 -2.91 5.02
CA ASN A 133 -5.27 -3.79 6.12
C ASN A 133 -5.94 -2.99 7.25
N SER A 134 -7.27 -3.00 7.27
CA SER A 134 -8.07 -2.29 8.28
C SER A 134 -7.96 -2.86 9.69
N ALA A 135 -7.38 -4.05 9.87
CA ALA A 135 -7.06 -4.56 11.21
C ALA A 135 -5.86 -3.84 11.83
N LEU A 136 -4.97 -3.28 11.01
CA LEU A 136 -3.85 -2.46 11.47
C LEU A 136 -4.21 -0.97 11.48
N LEU A 137 -4.83 -0.48 10.40
CA LEU A 137 -5.17 0.93 10.20
C LEU A 137 -6.62 1.19 10.64
N THR A 138 -6.78 1.45 11.94
CA THR A 138 -8.08 1.52 12.60
C THR A 138 -8.58 2.95 12.84
N THR A 139 -7.76 3.96 12.53
CA THR A 139 -8.09 5.37 12.72
C THR A 139 -7.96 6.18 11.43
N SER A 140 -8.66 7.31 11.38
CA SER A 140 -8.69 8.23 10.23
C SER A 140 -8.97 9.64 10.73
N ALA A 141 -8.55 10.64 9.97
CA ALA A 141 -8.96 12.04 10.18
C ALA A 141 -10.50 12.22 10.08
N PHE A 142 -11.19 11.29 9.41
CA PHE A 142 -12.63 11.33 9.17
C PHE A 142 -13.31 10.00 9.56
N PRO A 143 -13.51 9.69 10.85
CA PRO A 143 -14.05 8.39 11.28
C PRO A 143 -15.42 8.03 10.67
N GLN A 144 -16.27 9.03 10.41
CA GLN A 144 -17.59 8.84 9.81
C GLN A 144 -17.56 8.49 8.32
N SER A 145 -16.38 8.55 7.68
CA SER A 145 -16.25 8.15 6.28
C SER A 145 -16.16 6.63 6.08
N TYR A 146 -15.89 5.89 7.15
CA TYR A 146 -15.79 4.44 7.09
C TYR A 146 -17.18 3.79 7.07
N SER A 147 -17.70 3.55 5.87
CA SER A 147 -19.03 2.96 5.66
C SER A 147 -19.22 1.59 6.30
N GLY A 148 -18.15 0.87 6.66
CA GLY A 148 -18.22 -0.40 7.38
C GLY A 148 -18.84 -0.31 8.78
N GLN A 149 -18.95 0.89 9.36
CA GLN A 149 -19.69 1.13 10.61
C GLN A 149 -21.21 1.19 10.41
N GLY A 150 -21.66 1.42 9.18
CA GLY A 150 -23.08 1.49 8.80
C GLY A 150 -23.78 0.14 8.75
N SER A 151 -23.72 -0.60 9.86
CA SER A 151 -24.13 -2.00 9.99
C SER A 151 -25.64 -2.24 9.87
N ALA A 152 -26.48 -1.21 10.02
CA ALA A 152 -27.94 -1.32 9.88
C ALA A 152 -28.43 -1.13 8.43
N GLY A 153 -27.51 -0.96 7.48
CA GLY A 153 -27.80 -0.99 6.04
C GLY A 153 -27.74 0.37 5.36
N ALA A 154 -27.93 0.33 4.04
CA ALA A 154 -27.93 1.52 3.19
C ALA A 154 -29.18 2.38 3.45
N VAL A 155 -29.00 3.70 3.39
CA VAL A 155 -30.08 4.69 3.46
C VAL A 155 -30.22 5.47 2.16
N GLU A 156 -29.15 5.59 1.37
CA GLU A 156 -29.16 6.19 0.04
C GLU A 156 -28.16 5.43 -0.84
N GLY A 157 -28.62 4.98 -2.02
CA GLY A 157 -27.81 4.24 -2.98
C GLY A 157 -27.07 3.04 -2.36
N SER A 158 -25.77 2.99 -2.60
CA SER A 158 -24.83 2.01 -2.03
C SER A 158 -23.58 2.69 -1.46
N ASP A 159 -23.74 3.93 -1.00
CA ASP A 159 -22.66 4.78 -0.51
C ASP A 159 -23.02 5.61 0.73
N VAL A 160 -24.28 5.66 1.14
CA VAL A 160 -24.70 6.19 2.44
C VAL A 160 -25.36 5.09 3.26
N TYR A 161 -24.83 4.86 4.45
CA TYR A 161 -25.25 3.80 5.36
C TYR A 161 -25.61 4.38 6.73
N LYS A 162 -26.27 3.59 7.58
CA LYS A 162 -26.48 3.93 8.98
C LYS A 162 -26.17 2.79 9.93
N ASP A 163 -25.84 3.10 11.17
CA ASP A 163 -25.80 2.12 12.27
C ASP A 163 -27.19 1.93 12.91
N SER A 164 -27.25 1.05 13.92
CA SER A 164 -28.48 0.77 14.68
C SER A 164 -28.97 1.95 15.53
N SER A 165 -28.12 2.94 15.79
CA SER A 165 -28.45 4.17 16.52
C SER A 165 -28.94 5.29 15.61
N GLY A 166 -28.93 5.07 14.29
CA GLY A 166 -29.32 6.06 13.28
C GLY A 166 -28.18 7.00 12.85
N HIS A 167 -26.94 6.78 13.29
CA HIS A 167 -25.79 7.54 12.84
C HIS A 167 -25.45 7.18 11.40
N THR A 168 -25.24 8.16 10.54
CA THR A 168 -24.97 7.92 9.11
C THR A 168 -23.48 7.91 8.80
N TYR A 169 -23.08 7.08 7.84
CA TYR A 169 -21.70 6.92 7.38
C TYR A 169 -21.65 6.95 5.86
N SER A 170 -20.65 7.62 5.30
CA SER A 170 -20.44 7.64 3.85
C SER A 170 -19.00 7.97 3.53
N LYS A 171 -18.41 7.28 2.56
CA LYS A 171 -17.09 7.62 2.01
C LYS A 171 -16.97 9.09 1.59
N PHE A 172 -18.08 9.75 1.24
CA PHE A 172 -18.10 11.18 0.89
C PHE A 172 -17.86 12.11 2.09
N TYR A 173 -18.05 11.63 3.33
CA TYR A 173 -17.84 12.41 4.55
C TYR A 173 -16.36 12.65 4.88
N SER A 174 -15.43 12.05 4.12
CA SER A 174 -14.00 12.42 4.16
C SER A 174 -13.60 13.42 3.09
N SER A 175 -14.53 13.93 2.28
CA SER A 175 -14.18 14.91 1.25
C SER A 175 -13.74 16.24 1.89
N VAL A 176 -12.66 16.79 1.33
CA VAL A 176 -12.11 18.09 1.67
C VAL A 176 -12.03 18.91 0.38
N LYS A 177 -12.12 20.24 0.48
CA LYS A 177 -11.87 21.11 -0.67
C LYS A 177 -10.46 20.84 -1.20
N PHE A 178 -10.29 20.61 -2.50
CA PHE A 178 -8.97 20.28 -3.07
C PHE A 178 -7.87 21.31 -2.76
N ILE A 179 -8.22 22.60 -2.64
CA ILE A 179 -7.24 23.64 -2.25
C ILE A 179 -6.70 23.45 -0.83
N ASP A 180 -7.39 22.68 0.02
CA ASP A 180 -7.05 22.42 1.42
C ASP A 180 -6.67 20.93 1.66
N ASP A 181 -6.75 20.08 0.64
CA ASP A 181 -6.53 18.63 0.75
C ASP A 181 -5.12 18.25 0.28
N GLN A 182 -4.11 18.73 1.00
CA GLN A 182 -2.70 18.38 0.70
C GLN A 182 -2.32 17.01 1.27
N VAL A 183 -2.93 16.63 2.40
CA VAL A 183 -2.66 15.39 3.11
C VAL A 183 -3.93 14.92 3.80
N HIS A 184 -4.37 13.72 3.46
CA HIS A 184 -5.32 12.93 4.25
C HIS A 184 -4.72 11.57 4.57
N TRP A 185 -5.20 10.91 5.63
CA TRP A 185 -4.56 9.70 6.12
C TRP A 185 -5.51 8.75 6.82
N VAL A 186 -5.09 7.48 6.83
CA VAL A 186 -5.51 6.45 7.80
C VAL A 186 -4.30 6.04 8.63
N SER A 187 -4.52 5.60 9.87
CA SER A 187 -3.43 5.34 10.83
C SER A 187 -3.71 4.16 11.73
N THR A 188 -2.64 3.62 12.32
CA THR A 188 -2.71 2.73 13.48
C THR A 188 -3.34 3.45 14.68
N SER A 189 -3.87 2.67 15.62
CA SER A 189 -4.54 3.21 16.82
C SER A 189 -3.62 4.01 17.73
N ASP A 190 -2.32 3.71 17.71
CA ASP A 190 -1.28 4.41 18.47
C ASP A 190 -0.69 5.62 17.73
N GLY A 191 -1.12 5.91 16.50
CA GLY A 191 -0.55 6.97 15.66
C GLY A 191 0.87 6.71 15.17
N GLY A 192 1.41 5.50 15.40
CA GLY A 192 2.80 5.16 15.06
C GLY A 192 3.06 5.00 13.57
N VAL A 193 2.00 4.82 12.76
CA VAL A 193 2.06 4.71 11.30
C VAL A 193 0.88 5.45 10.67
N HIS A 194 1.19 6.43 9.84
CA HIS A 194 0.23 7.11 8.96
C HIS A 194 0.46 6.66 7.53
N VAL A 195 -0.60 6.26 6.84
CA VAL A 195 -0.60 6.07 5.39
C VAL A 195 -1.38 7.22 4.79
N SER A 196 -0.67 8.04 4.01
CA SER A 196 -1.22 9.21 3.34
C SER A 196 -1.15 9.05 1.83
N MET A 197 -2.08 9.69 1.12
CA MET A 197 -2.12 9.78 -0.33
C MET A 197 -2.44 11.21 -0.77
#